data_AF-Q5DJH8-F1
#
_entry.id   AF-Q5DJH8-F1
#
_cell.length_a   1.000
_cell.length_b   1.000
_cell.length_c   1.000
_cell.angle_alpha   90.00
_cell.angle_beta   90.00
_cell.angle_gamma   90.00
#
_symmetry.space_group_name_H-M   'P 1'
#
loop_
_entity.id
_entity.type
_entity.pdbx_description
1 polymer ?
#
loop_
_entity_poly.entity_id
_entity_poly.type
_entity_poly.pdbx_seq_one_letter_code
_entity_poly.pdbx_strand_id
1 'polypeptide(L)' 'SGSADEKRPRTAFSGPQLARLKHEFAENRYLTERRRQSLAAELGLAEAQIKIWFQNKR' A
#
# COMPACT_ATOMS: atom_id res chain seq x y z
N SER A 1 -20.99 -12.02 -22.91
CA SER A 1 -19.55 -12.30 -22.87
C SER A 1 -18.80 -10.99 -22.70
N GLY A 2 -18.23 -10.74 -21.52
CA GLY A 2 -17.48 -9.52 -21.19
C GLY A 2 -16.17 -9.92 -20.53
N SER A 3 -15.19 -10.18 -21.37
CA SER A 3 -13.82 -10.54 -21.03
C SER A 3 -13.08 -9.30 -20.55
N ALA A 4 -12.52 -9.34 -19.35
CA ALA A 4 -11.19 -8.83 -19.02
C ALA A 4 -11.03 -8.98 -17.51
N ASP A 5 -10.38 -10.08 -17.15
CA ASP A 5 -9.63 -10.25 -15.93
C ASP A 5 -8.60 -9.11 -15.83
N GLU A 6 -9.06 -7.90 -15.49
CA GLU A 6 -8.23 -6.74 -15.17
C GLU A 6 -7.67 -6.98 -13.75
N LYS A 7 -6.91 -8.07 -13.64
CA LYS A 7 -6.04 -8.34 -12.50
C LYS A 7 -5.15 -7.13 -12.36
N ARG A 8 -5.55 -6.22 -11.46
CA ARG A 8 -4.80 -5.03 -11.07
C ARG A 8 -3.33 -5.43 -11.06
N PRO A 9 -2.46 -4.75 -11.83
CA PRO A 9 -1.08 -5.16 -11.96
C PRO A 9 -0.53 -5.39 -10.55
N ARG A 10 -0.02 -6.60 -10.28
CA ARG A 10 0.63 -6.95 -9.02
C ARG A 10 1.66 -5.87 -8.78
N THR A 11 1.34 -4.93 -7.90
CA THR A 11 2.20 -3.79 -7.66
C THR A 11 3.40 -4.31 -6.89
N ALA A 12 4.53 -4.45 -7.58
CA ALA A 12 5.79 -4.74 -6.93
C ALA A 12 6.24 -3.45 -6.24
N PHE A 13 6.15 -3.42 -4.92
CA PHE A 13 6.76 -2.34 -4.14
C PHE A 13 8.28 -2.47 -4.21
N SER A 14 8.96 -1.35 -4.45
CA SER A 14 10.42 -1.28 -4.40
C SER A 14 10.94 -1.54 -2.98
N GLY A 15 12.19 -2.00 -2.84
CA GLY A 15 12.87 -2.17 -1.55
C GLY A 15 12.67 -1.00 -0.56
N PRO A 16 12.92 0.26 -0.95
CA PRO A 16 12.70 1.41 -0.07
C PRO A 16 11.22 1.62 0.31
N GLN A 17 10.28 1.39 -0.63
CA GLN A 17 8.85 1.50 -0.35
C GLN A 17 8.41 0.46 0.69
N LEU A 18 8.89 -0.79 0.56
CA LEU A 18 8.63 -1.83 1.55
C LEU A 18 9.24 -1.51 2.91
N ALA A 19 10.46 -0.98 2.95
CA ALA A 19 11.12 -0.61 4.20
C ALA A 19 10.30 0.46 4.94
N ARG A 20 9.82 1.48 4.23
CA ARG A 20 8.98 2.53 4.80
C ARG A 20 7.63 1.99 5.28
N LEU A 21 6.94 1.19 4.47
CA LEU A 21 5.67 0.55 4.88
C LEU A 21 5.83 -0.34 6.12
N LYS A 22 6.92 -1.10 6.22
CA LYS A 22 7.25 -1.92 7.40
C LYS A 22 7.52 -1.09 8.64
N HIS A 23 8.27 0.00 8.50
CA HIS A 23 8.54 0.93 9.59
C HIS A 23 7.23 1.51 10.14
N GLU A 24 6.37 2.00 9.25
CA GLU A 24 5.06 2.55 9.64
C GLU A 24 4.15 1.51 10.30
N PHE A 25 4.14 0.27 9.82
CA PHE A 25 3.37 -0.81 10.44
C PHE A 25 3.91 -1.21 11.82
N ALA A 26 5.22 -1.11 12.04
CA ALA A 26 5.84 -1.37 13.32
C ALA A 26 5.52 -0.26 14.35
N GLU A 27 5.49 1.00 13.91
CA GLU A 27 5.11 2.14 14.75
C GLU A 27 3.61 2.19 15.02
N ASN A 28 2.79 1.94 13.99
CA ASN A 28 1.34 1.98 14.06
C ASN A 28 0.70 0.89 13.20
N ARG A 29 0.19 -0.15 13.88
CA ARG A 29 -0.52 -1.26 13.22
C ARG A 29 -1.82 -0.84 12.53
N TYR A 30 -2.34 0.35 12.84
CA TYR A 30 -3.58 0.86 12.25
C TYR A 30 -3.33 2.15 11.47
N LEU A 31 -3.49 2.05 10.15
CA LEU A 31 -3.29 3.18 9.27
C LEU A 31 -4.52 4.09 9.25
N THR A 32 -4.37 5.30 9.76
CA THR A 32 -5.40 6.36 9.62
C THR A 32 -5.44 6.90 8.20
N GLU A 33 -6.55 7.52 7.81
CA GLU A 33 -6.70 8.11 6.47
C GLU A 33 -5.63 9.16 6.17
N ARG A 34 -5.39 10.11 7.09
CA ARG A 34 -4.32 11.11 6.93
C ARG A 34 -2.97 10.46 6.70
N ARG A 35 -2.61 9.44 7.49
CA ARG A 35 -1.30 8.81 7.36
C ARG A 35 -1.17 8.04 6.05
N ARG A 36 -2.26 7.38 5.63
CA ARG A 36 -2.34 6.71 4.32
C ARG A 36 -2.09 7.69 3.18
N GLN A 37 -2.74 8.85 3.18
CA GLN A 37 -2.54 9.90 2.17
C GLN A 37 -1.10 10.40 2.15
N SER A 38 -0.51 10.68 3.32
CA SER A 38 0.89 11.11 3.41
C SER A 38 1.84 10.05 2.85
N LEU A 39 1.66 8.77 3.18
CA LEU A 39 2.49 7.68 2.66
C LEU A 39 2.29 7.46 1.15
N ALA A 40 1.07 7.67 0.65
CA ALA A 40 0.78 7.59 -0.79
C ALA A 40 1.60 8.65 -1.54
N ALA A 41 1.56 9.89 -1.05
CA ALA A 41 2.33 10.98 -1.62
C ALA A 41 3.85 10.77 -1.49
N GLU A 42 4.33 10.32 -0.32
CA GLU A 42 5.76 10.09 -0.05
C GLU A 42 6.34 8.96 -0.91
N LEU A 43 5.58 7.88 -1.11
CA LEU A 43 6.03 6.69 -1.83
C LEU A 43 5.65 6.68 -3.30
N GLY A 44 4.86 7.66 -3.77
CA GLY A 44 4.30 7.68 -5.12
C GLY A 44 3.35 6.50 -5.39
N LEU A 45 2.62 6.06 -4.37
CA LEU A 45 1.73 4.91 -4.42
C LEU A 45 0.27 5.35 -4.33
N ALA A 46 -0.64 4.52 -4.82
CA ALA A 46 -2.06 4.72 -4.58
C ALA A 46 -2.42 4.35 -3.14
N GLU A 47 -3.30 5.11 -2.50
CA GLU A 47 -3.81 4.80 -1.15
C GLU A 47 -4.37 3.37 -1.04
N ALA A 48 -5.01 2.89 -2.13
CA ALA A 48 -5.53 1.53 -2.20
C ALA A 48 -4.44 0.46 -2.09
N GLN A 49 -3.25 0.68 -2.67
CA GLN A 49 -2.12 -0.25 -2.58
C GLN A 49 -1.57 -0.31 -1.16
N ILE A 50 -1.45 0.84 -0.50
CA ILE A 50 -1.02 0.93 0.89
C ILE A 50 -2.05 0.22 1.79
N LYS A 51 -3.34 0.47 1.60
CA LYS A 51 -4.42 -0.20 2.32
C LYS A 51 -4.36 -1.72 2.17
N ILE A 52 -4.20 -2.23 0.93
CA ILE A 52 -4.08 -3.66 0.66
C ILE A 52 -2.82 -4.25 1.30
N TRP A 53 -1.69 -3.55 1.26
CA TRP A 53 -0.45 -4.01 1.90
C TRP A 53 -0.61 -4.13 3.42
N PHE A 54 -1.19 -3.11 4.07
CA PHE A 54 -1.47 -3.13 5.50
C PHE A 54 -2.47 -4.25 5.87
N GLN A 55 -3.48 -4.51 5.04
CA GLN A 55 -4.44 -5.61 5.25
C GLN A 55 -3.81 -7.01 5.09
N ASN A 56 -2.90 -7.18 4.12
CA ASN A 56 -2.17 -8.45 3.91
C ASN A 56 -1.09 -8.71 4.98
N LYS A 57 -0.71 -7.69 5.76
CA LYS A 57 0.28 -7.78 6.83
C LYS A 57 -0.31 -8.00 8.23
N ARG A 58 -1.64 -8.12 8.35
CA ARG A 58 -2.32 -8.44 9.61
C ARG A 58 -1.95 -9.83 10.13
#